data_AF-A0A924R7R0-F1
#
_entry.id   AF-A0A924R7R0-F1
#
_cell.length_a   1.000
_cell.length_b   1.000
_cell.length_c   1.000
_cell.angle_alpha   90.00
_cell.angle_beta   90.00
_cell.angle_gamma   90.00
#
_symmetry.space_group_name_H-M   'P 1'
#
loop_
_entity.id
_entity.type
_entity.pdbx_description
1 polymer ?
#
loop_
_entity_poly.entity_id
_entity_poly.type
_entity_poly.pdbx_seq_one_letter_code
_entity_poly.pdbx_strand_id
1 'polypeptide(L)'
;MKQFNVPIIYRSPLIAAVKNKRRQQDKMKKDYTPSLLDFGNLQIYLARHFGFCYGVENAIDIAFRTIDENPGKKIYLLSEMIHNPQVNTDLLQRGVEFLQDPTGKQLVPFETLTKDDVVIIPAFGTTLLIEEKLKAIGIPVEKYDTTCPFVEKVWNRSEQIATKNYSVVVHGKPAHEETRATFSHAAFNTPTIVVNDMQETISLSEYITGQKPAAGFYTEFAGRFSEGFNITKDLQRFGVVNQTTMLASDTQAISDFLKQVVMKKYGLTEATVETYFADTKDTLCYATNDNQTAVYGLLQTPAHLAIVVGGYNSSNTSHLVELCEHKLPTYFISSEENILSSTEIMHYNLHTKQQFTTAGFLPSKQPVKILLTSGASCPDALVEGVISKLVSLCSATYNLQQLMEQFV
;
A
#
# COMPACT_ATOMS: atom_id res chain seq x y z
N MET A 1 -5.93 17.68 14.31
CA MET A 1 -5.87 16.64 13.25
C MET A 1 -6.84 17.07 12.16
N LYS A 2 -6.48 16.96 10.88
CA LYS A 2 -7.39 17.19 9.76
C LYS A 2 -8.58 16.22 9.89
N GLN A 3 -9.80 16.70 9.72
CA GLN A 3 -11.00 15.87 9.71
C GLN A 3 -11.41 15.65 8.26
N PHE A 4 -11.66 14.40 7.89
CA PHE A 4 -12.06 14.02 6.54
C PHE A 4 -13.55 13.69 6.49
N ASN A 5 -14.22 14.08 5.41
CA ASN A 5 -15.61 13.73 5.16
C ASN A 5 -15.73 12.39 4.42
N VAL A 6 -15.23 11.31 5.05
CA VAL A 6 -15.37 9.96 4.51
C VAL A 6 -16.85 9.52 4.58
N PRO A 7 -17.44 8.94 3.51
CA PRO A 7 -18.82 8.45 3.49
C PRO A 7 -19.17 7.56 4.68
N ILE A 8 -20.40 7.70 5.18
CA ILE A 8 -20.88 6.95 6.36
C ILE A 8 -20.84 5.44 6.12
N ILE A 9 -21.05 4.98 4.88
CA ILE A 9 -21.00 3.57 4.48
C ILE A 9 -19.64 2.90 4.75
N TYR A 10 -18.56 3.68 4.90
CA TYR A 10 -17.22 3.15 5.21
C TYR A 10 -16.89 3.13 6.70
N ARG A 11 -17.75 3.73 7.52
CA ARG A 11 -17.55 3.86 8.96
C ARG A 11 -18.18 2.66 9.68
N SER A 12 -17.61 2.33 10.84
CA SER A 12 -18.13 1.28 11.71
C SER A 12 -18.20 1.79 13.16
N PRO A 13 -19.34 1.65 13.85
CA PRO A 13 -19.46 2.01 15.26
C PRO A 13 -18.53 1.21 16.17
N LEU A 14 -18.41 -0.11 15.97
CA LEU A 14 -17.55 -0.96 16.80
C LEU A 14 -16.08 -0.57 16.64
N ILE A 15 -15.62 -0.47 15.39
CA ILE A 15 -14.23 -0.12 15.09
C ILE A 15 -13.90 1.28 15.58
N ALA A 16 -14.84 2.24 15.46
CA ALA A 16 -14.67 3.57 16.03
C ALA A 16 -14.51 3.53 17.55
N ALA A 17 -15.35 2.77 18.27
CA ALA A 17 -15.23 2.60 19.72
C ALA A 17 -13.88 1.98 20.12
N VAL A 18 -13.45 0.91 19.43
CA VAL A 18 -12.14 0.27 19.66
C VAL A 18 -10.99 1.26 19.43
N LYS A 19 -10.96 1.95 18.28
CA LYS A 19 -9.93 2.94 17.95
C LYS A 19 -9.91 4.10 18.95
N ASN A 20 -11.06 4.55 19.45
CA ASN A 20 -11.16 5.63 20.43
C ASN A 20 -10.61 5.22 21.80
N LYS A 21 -11.04 4.07 22.35
CA LYS A 21 -10.51 3.55 23.62
C LYS A 21 -9.00 3.34 23.56
N ARG A 22 -8.50 2.74 22.48
CA ARG A 22 -7.07 2.52 22.25
C ARG A 22 -6.27 3.83 22.17
N ARG A 23 -6.85 4.91 21.61
CA ARG A 23 -6.25 6.25 21.57
C ARG A 23 -6.23 6.93 22.94
N GLN A 24 -7.26 6.73 23.77
CA GLN A 24 -7.30 7.28 25.13
C GLN A 24 -6.25 6.64 26.03
N GLN A 25 -6.06 5.32 25.91
CA GLN A 25 -5.07 4.56 26.68
C GLN A 25 -3.63 4.83 26.24
N ASP A 26 -3.41 5.02 24.95
CA ASP A 26 -2.10 5.30 24.37
C ASP A 26 -2.22 6.31 23.22
N LYS A 27 -2.04 7.59 23.56
CA LYS A 27 -2.14 8.72 22.63
C LYS A 27 -1.03 8.71 21.57
N MET A 28 0.16 8.22 21.93
CA MET A 28 1.32 8.18 21.03
C MET A 28 1.29 6.98 20.08
N LYS A 29 0.35 6.05 20.27
CA LYS A 29 0.18 4.83 19.46
C LYS A 29 1.46 3.99 19.39
N LYS A 30 2.18 3.88 20.51
CA LYS A 30 3.40 3.06 20.65
C LYS A 30 3.11 1.66 21.18
N ASP A 31 1.93 1.42 21.72
CA ASP A 31 1.46 0.10 22.13
C ASP A 31 0.83 -0.64 20.94
N TYR A 32 1.63 -1.51 20.34
CA TYR A 32 1.24 -2.33 19.19
C TYR A 32 0.53 -3.64 19.58
N THR A 33 0.20 -3.85 20.86
CA THR A 33 -0.60 -5.01 21.27
C THR A 33 -2.00 -4.96 20.62
N PRO A 34 -2.56 -6.12 20.24
CA PRO A 34 -3.88 -6.17 19.63
C PRO A 34 -4.99 -5.87 20.63
N SER A 35 -6.14 -5.43 20.13
CA SER A 35 -7.37 -5.34 20.92
C SER A 35 -8.06 -6.70 20.93
N LEU A 36 -8.35 -7.24 22.12
CA LEU A 36 -9.15 -8.45 22.25
C LEU A 36 -10.64 -8.11 22.17
N LEU A 37 -11.33 -8.72 21.22
CA LEU A 37 -12.78 -8.78 21.10
C LEU A 37 -13.21 -10.18 21.58
N ASP A 38 -13.63 -10.27 22.85
CA ASP A 38 -13.99 -11.55 23.48
C ASP A 38 -15.51 -11.79 23.42
N PHE A 39 -15.90 -12.75 22.58
CA PHE A 39 -17.28 -13.19 22.41
C PHE A 39 -17.56 -14.53 23.10
N GLY A 40 -16.75 -14.94 24.08
CA GLY A 40 -16.84 -16.25 24.72
C GLY A 40 -16.22 -17.34 23.86
N ASN A 41 -17.03 -18.09 23.10
CA ASN A 41 -16.54 -19.18 22.24
C ASN A 41 -15.69 -18.72 21.04
N LEU A 42 -15.66 -17.41 20.79
CA LEU A 42 -14.87 -16.77 19.74
C LEU A 42 -14.07 -15.61 20.36
N GLN A 43 -12.77 -15.59 20.11
CA GLN A 43 -11.87 -14.50 20.50
C GLN A 43 -11.18 -13.97 19.24
N ILE A 44 -11.45 -12.71 18.92
CA ILE A 44 -10.81 -12.02 17.79
C ILE A 44 -9.78 -11.04 18.35
N TYR A 45 -8.54 -11.19 17.95
CA TYR A 45 -7.47 -10.25 18.24
C TYR A 45 -7.32 -9.32 17.04
N LEU A 46 -7.76 -8.08 17.20
CA LEU A 46 -7.73 -7.06 16.16
C LEU A 46 -6.43 -6.27 16.25
N ALA A 47 -5.71 -6.14 15.13
CA ALA A 47 -4.46 -5.37 15.05
C ALA A 47 -4.61 -3.95 15.63
N ARG A 48 -3.52 -3.38 16.16
CA ARG A 48 -3.53 -1.98 16.66
C ARG A 48 -3.77 -0.97 15.53
N HIS A 49 -3.12 -1.18 14.38
CA HIS A 49 -3.23 -0.35 13.18
C HIS A 49 -3.79 -1.22 12.05
N PHE A 50 -4.85 -0.73 11.40
CA PHE A 50 -5.57 -1.37 10.30
C PHE A 50 -6.56 -0.37 9.69
N GLY A 51 -7.11 -0.70 8.53
CA GLY A 51 -8.11 0.10 7.82
C GLY A 51 -7.52 1.35 7.16
N PHE A 52 -8.39 2.26 6.72
CA PHE A 52 -7.99 3.46 5.98
C PHE A 52 -6.86 4.25 6.64
N CYS A 53 -5.81 4.54 5.86
CA CYS A 53 -4.77 5.48 6.26
C CYS A 53 -5.12 6.93 5.87
N TYR A 54 -4.35 7.90 6.36
CA TYR A 54 -4.57 9.32 6.08
C TYR A 54 -4.64 9.63 4.58
N GLY A 55 -3.72 9.04 3.78
CA GLY A 55 -3.68 9.26 2.34
C GLY A 55 -4.97 8.79 1.65
N VAL A 56 -5.50 7.63 2.08
CA VAL A 56 -6.74 7.06 1.55
C VAL A 56 -7.95 7.88 1.98
N GLU A 57 -8.06 8.26 3.26
CA GLU A 57 -9.16 9.12 3.75
C GLU A 57 -9.18 10.47 3.02
N ASN A 58 -8.00 11.08 2.81
CA ASN A 58 -7.86 12.33 2.06
C ASN A 58 -8.28 12.17 0.60
N ALA A 59 -7.86 11.09 -0.05
CA ALA A 59 -8.20 10.83 -1.45
C ALA A 59 -9.70 10.60 -1.65
N ILE A 60 -10.33 9.81 -0.76
CA ILE A 60 -11.78 9.59 -0.77
C ILE A 60 -12.53 10.91 -0.57
N ASP A 61 -12.14 11.72 0.42
CA ASP A 61 -12.78 13.02 0.68
C ASP A 61 -12.71 13.94 -0.54
N ILE A 62 -11.53 14.08 -1.16
CA ILE A 62 -11.36 14.88 -2.38
C ILE A 62 -12.16 14.31 -3.54
N ALA A 63 -12.18 12.99 -3.74
CA ALA A 63 -12.91 12.36 -4.84
C ALA A 63 -14.42 12.56 -4.74
N PHE A 64 -15.00 12.26 -3.57
CA PHE A 64 -16.44 12.41 -3.35
C PHE A 64 -16.86 13.87 -3.44
N ARG A 65 -16.08 14.80 -2.86
CA ARG A 65 -16.31 16.22 -3.00
C ARG A 65 -16.20 16.69 -4.46
N THR A 66 -15.25 16.17 -5.23
CA THR A 66 -15.11 16.47 -6.66
C THR A 66 -16.36 16.06 -7.43
N ILE A 67 -16.93 14.90 -7.13
CA ILE A 67 -18.18 14.44 -7.74
C ILE A 67 -19.33 15.40 -7.40
N ASP A 68 -19.49 15.73 -6.12
CA ASP A 68 -20.60 16.57 -5.65
C ASP A 68 -20.49 18.03 -6.15
N GLU A 69 -19.26 18.57 -6.30
CA GLU A 69 -19.00 19.95 -6.76
C GLU A 69 -19.05 20.14 -8.29
N ASN A 70 -19.12 19.07 -9.09
CA ASN A 70 -19.10 19.14 -10.55
C ASN A 70 -20.35 18.50 -11.19
N PRO A 71 -21.58 18.93 -10.83
CA PRO A 71 -22.81 18.33 -11.32
C PRO A 71 -22.92 18.47 -12.85
N GLY A 72 -23.31 17.37 -13.50
CA GLY A 72 -23.52 17.32 -14.96
C GLY A 72 -22.25 17.23 -15.80
N LYS A 73 -21.06 17.25 -15.19
CA LYS A 73 -19.80 17.00 -15.90
C LYS A 73 -19.52 15.50 -16.01
N LYS A 74 -18.78 15.11 -17.06
CA LYS A 74 -18.15 13.79 -17.09
C LYS A 74 -16.94 13.80 -16.19
N ILE A 75 -16.89 12.85 -15.27
CA ILE A 75 -15.82 12.71 -14.30
C ILE A 75 -15.13 11.39 -14.54
N TYR A 76 -13.83 11.49 -14.76
CA TYR A 76 -12.95 10.37 -14.95
C TYR A 76 -12.01 10.24 -13.76
N LEU A 77 -11.69 9.00 -13.43
CA LEU A 77 -10.55 8.64 -12.62
C LEU A 77 -9.47 8.09 -13.55
N LEU A 78 -8.23 8.54 -13.39
CA LEU A 78 -7.16 8.09 -14.30
C LEU A 78 -7.01 6.56 -14.28
N SER A 79 -7.13 5.97 -13.10
CA SER A 79 -7.12 4.52 -12.83
C SER A 79 -8.01 4.25 -11.61
N GLU A 80 -7.88 3.11 -10.95
CA GLU A 80 -8.46 2.92 -9.62
C GLU A 80 -8.07 4.08 -8.68
N MET A 81 -8.98 4.52 -7.80
CA MET A 81 -8.66 5.57 -6.83
C MET A 81 -7.66 5.06 -5.79
N ILE A 82 -7.94 3.85 -5.31
CA ILE A 82 -7.14 3.04 -4.39
C ILE A 82 -7.32 1.57 -4.76
N HIS A 83 -6.42 0.70 -4.32
CA HIS A 83 -6.58 -0.75 -4.49
C HIS A 83 -7.58 -1.34 -3.47
N ASN A 84 -8.85 -0.99 -3.65
CA ASN A 84 -10.00 -1.58 -2.95
C ASN A 84 -11.21 -1.67 -3.90
N PRO A 85 -11.68 -2.88 -4.23
CA PRO A 85 -12.72 -3.06 -5.24
C PRO A 85 -14.07 -2.46 -4.85
N GLN A 86 -14.43 -2.47 -3.56
CA GLN A 86 -15.70 -1.90 -3.11
C GLN A 86 -15.70 -0.37 -3.28
N VAL A 87 -14.64 0.31 -2.83
CA VAL A 87 -14.54 1.78 -2.95
C VAL A 87 -14.57 2.20 -4.42
N ASN A 88 -13.86 1.47 -5.29
CA ASN A 88 -13.89 1.71 -6.73
C ASN A 88 -15.30 1.47 -7.32
N THR A 89 -15.99 0.42 -6.90
CA THR A 89 -17.37 0.13 -7.34
C THR A 89 -18.34 1.25 -6.93
N ASP A 90 -18.20 1.79 -5.72
CA ASP A 90 -19.05 2.89 -5.24
C ASP A 90 -18.84 4.18 -6.06
N LEU A 91 -17.60 4.45 -6.49
CA LEU A 91 -17.27 5.58 -7.36
C LEU A 91 -17.87 5.39 -8.76
N LEU A 92 -17.79 4.17 -9.32
CA LEU A 92 -18.43 3.83 -10.60
C LEU A 92 -19.96 3.99 -10.53
N GLN A 93 -20.59 3.54 -9.43
CA GLN A 93 -22.03 3.70 -9.21
C GLN A 93 -22.46 5.18 -9.10
N ARG A 94 -21.53 6.07 -8.75
CA ARG A 94 -21.71 7.52 -8.76
C ARG A 94 -21.47 8.18 -10.12
N GLY A 95 -21.24 7.39 -11.17
CA GLY A 95 -21.08 7.87 -12.54
C GLY A 95 -19.66 8.28 -12.93
N VAL A 96 -18.66 7.90 -12.13
CA VAL A 96 -17.25 8.05 -12.50
C VAL A 96 -16.84 6.94 -13.48
N GLU A 97 -15.97 7.23 -14.43
CA GLU A 97 -15.39 6.24 -15.36
C GLU A 97 -13.87 6.15 -15.21
N PHE A 98 -13.27 4.98 -15.40
CA PHE A 98 -11.81 4.82 -15.41
C PHE A 98 -11.23 5.06 -16.79
N LEU A 99 -10.18 5.87 -16.89
CA LEU A 99 -9.45 6.07 -18.14
C LEU A 99 -8.53 4.90 -18.47
N GLN A 100 -7.99 4.24 -17.45
CA GLN A 100 -7.03 3.14 -17.56
C GLN A 100 -7.33 2.06 -16.52
N ASP A 101 -6.87 0.84 -16.77
CA ASP A 101 -6.75 -0.17 -15.73
C ASP A 101 -5.42 -0.03 -14.95
N PRO A 102 -5.24 -0.74 -13.81
CA PRO A 102 -4.00 -0.66 -13.02
C PRO A 102 -2.71 -1.05 -13.77
N THR A 103 -2.81 -1.72 -14.93
CA THR A 103 -1.65 -2.05 -15.76
C THR A 103 -1.25 -0.91 -16.69
N GLY A 104 -2.05 0.15 -16.76
CA GLY A 104 -1.88 1.29 -17.66
C GLY A 104 -2.54 1.09 -19.03
N LYS A 105 -3.31 0.01 -19.23
CA LYS A 105 -4.07 -0.19 -20.47
C LYS A 105 -5.21 0.82 -20.48
N GLN A 106 -5.28 1.63 -21.53
CA GLN A 106 -6.38 2.59 -21.71
C GLN A 106 -7.71 1.86 -21.90
N LEU A 107 -8.71 2.28 -21.13
CA LEU A 107 -10.12 1.90 -21.23
C LEU A 107 -10.89 2.95 -22.04
N VAL A 108 -10.52 4.22 -21.86
CA VAL A 108 -11.04 5.37 -22.62
C VAL A 108 -9.86 6.08 -23.30
N PRO A 109 -9.86 6.25 -24.64
CA PRO A 109 -8.78 6.95 -25.33
C PRO A 109 -8.71 8.42 -24.91
N PHE A 110 -7.51 8.92 -24.63
CA PHE A 110 -7.32 10.28 -24.11
C PHE A 110 -7.74 11.35 -25.12
N GLU A 111 -7.72 11.02 -26.41
CA GLU A 111 -8.12 11.89 -27.52
C GLU A 111 -9.63 12.18 -27.52
N THR A 112 -10.42 11.40 -26.76
CA THR A 112 -11.86 11.63 -26.60
C THR A 112 -12.19 12.63 -25.50
N LEU A 113 -11.20 12.99 -24.68
CA LEU A 113 -11.37 13.94 -23.58
C LEU A 113 -11.39 15.38 -24.09
N THR A 114 -12.08 16.22 -23.34
CA THR A 114 -12.22 17.65 -23.59
C THR A 114 -11.83 18.44 -22.34
N LYS A 115 -11.52 19.73 -22.49
CA LYS A 115 -11.23 20.63 -21.37
C LYS A 115 -12.38 20.77 -20.35
N ASP A 116 -13.60 20.39 -20.73
CA ASP A 116 -14.77 20.51 -19.86
C ASP A 116 -14.92 19.32 -18.91
N ASP A 117 -14.24 18.20 -19.22
CA ASP A 117 -14.18 16.99 -18.41
C ASP A 117 -13.33 17.19 -17.16
N VAL A 118 -13.59 16.36 -16.15
CA VAL A 118 -12.82 16.31 -14.90
C VAL A 118 -12.02 15.03 -14.87
N VAL A 119 -10.72 15.10 -14.60
CA VAL A 119 -9.87 13.91 -14.41
C VAL A 119 -9.25 13.99 -13.03
N ILE A 120 -9.59 13.01 -12.20
CA ILE A 120 -9.05 12.85 -10.85
C ILE A 120 -7.80 11.97 -10.92
N ILE A 121 -6.69 12.47 -10.37
CA ILE A 121 -5.45 11.70 -10.23
C ILE A 121 -5.55 10.84 -8.96
N PRO A 122 -5.25 9.54 -9.00
CA PRO A 122 -5.42 8.63 -7.88
C PRO A 122 -4.38 8.85 -6.77
N ALA A 123 -4.59 8.20 -5.62
CA ALA A 123 -3.77 8.41 -4.42
C ALA A 123 -2.28 8.03 -4.60
N PHE A 124 -1.96 7.20 -5.58
CA PHE A 124 -0.60 6.78 -5.95
C PHE A 124 0.06 7.69 -6.99
N GLY A 125 -0.64 8.74 -7.44
CA GLY A 125 -0.15 9.70 -8.40
C GLY A 125 -0.15 9.22 -9.84
N THR A 126 0.56 9.95 -10.70
CA THR A 126 0.69 9.63 -12.12
C THR A 126 2.08 10.01 -12.64
N THR A 127 2.39 9.57 -13.85
CA THR A 127 3.62 9.94 -14.56
C THR A 127 3.52 11.34 -15.14
N LEU A 128 4.65 12.06 -15.20
CA LEU A 128 4.74 13.40 -15.82
C LEU A 128 4.22 13.42 -17.27
N LEU A 129 4.48 12.37 -18.05
CA LEU A 129 3.98 12.26 -19.42
C LEU A 129 2.44 12.28 -19.51
N ILE A 130 1.76 11.61 -18.57
CA ILE A 130 0.29 11.60 -18.54
C ILE A 130 -0.21 12.97 -18.08
N GLU A 131 0.42 13.58 -17.08
CA GLU A 131 0.07 14.93 -16.64
C GLU A 131 0.17 15.94 -17.79
N GLU A 132 1.28 15.93 -18.53
CA GLU A 132 1.49 16.80 -19.70
C GLU A 132 0.41 16.59 -20.77
N LYS A 133 0.04 15.34 -21.06
CA LYS A 133 -1.03 15.03 -22.01
C LYS A 133 -2.38 15.62 -21.57
N LEU A 134 -2.75 15.44 -20.29
CA LEU A 134 -4.00 15.97 -19.76
C LEU A 134 -4.01 17.52 -19.74
N LYS A 135 -2.88 18.14 -19.37
CA LYS A 135 -2.71 19.60 -19.42
C LYS A 135 -2.80 20.14 -20.84
N ALA A 136 -2.25 19.42 -21.83
CA ALA A 136 -2.33 19.80 -23.24
C ALA A 136 -3.78 19.79 -23.78
N ILE A 137 -4.67 18.95 -23.23
CA ILE A 137 -6.11 18.95 -23.53
C ILE A 137 -6.83 20.14 -22.87
N GLY A 138 -6.21 20.76 -21.86
CA GLY A 138 -6.77 21.86 -21.08
C GLY A 138 -7.46 21.39 -19.79
N ILE A 139 -7.20 20.17 -19.33
CA ILE A 139 -7.77 19.62 -18.10
C ILE A 139 -6.94 20.10 -16.89
N PRO A 140 -7.55 20.76 -15.88
CA PRO A 140 -6.83 21.27 -14.72
C PRO A 140 -6.60 20.17 -13.67
N VAL A 141 -5.66 19.26 -13.96
CA VAL A 141 -5.40 18.06 -13.13
C VAL A 141 -5.02 18.40 -11.69
N GLU A 142 -4.34 19.52 -11.45
CA GLU A 142 -3.89 19.96 -10.12
C GLU A 142 -5.05 20.28 -9.19
N LYS A 143 -6.22 20.62 -9.74
CA LYS A 143 -7.43 20.89 -8.95
C LYS A 143 -8.03 19.61 -8.35
N TYR A 144 -7.78 18.47 -8.99
CA TYR A 144 -8.40 17.18 -8.70
C TYR A 144 -7.36 16.10 -8.41
N ASP A 145 -6.18 16.52 -7.96
CA ASP A 145 -5.11 15.60 -7.59
C ASP A 145 -5.34 15.06 -6.16
N THR A 146 -5.40 13.73 -6.05
CA THR A 146 -5.55 13.04 -4.76
C THR A 146 -4.27 12.35 -4.29
N THR A 147 -3.15 12.58 -4.98
CA THR A 147 -1.86 11.99 -4.66
C THR A 147 -1.57 12.14 -3.16
N CYS A 148 -1.21 11.01 -2.55
CA CYS A 148 -0.92 10.97 -1.14
C CYS A 148 0.32 11.84 -0.85
N PRO A 149 0.29 12.74 0.15
CA PRO A 149 1.46 13.55 0.49
C PRO A 149 2.70 12.74 0.89
N PHE A 150 2.53 11.48 1.29
CA PHE A 150 3.64 10.57 1.56
C PHE A 150 4.26 9.99 0.30
N VAL A 151 3.51 9.88 -0.80
CA VAL A 151 4.05 9.56 -2.13
C VAL A 151 4.80 10.76 -2.68
N GLU A 152 4.21 11.96 -2.60
CA GLU A 152 4.90 13.21 -2.97
C GLU A 152 6.19 13.41 -2.18
N LYS A 153 6.22 13.02 -0.89
CA LYS A 153 7.43 13.06 -0.08
C LYS A 153 8.57 12.23 -0.69
N VAL A 154 8.27 11.07 -1.29
CA VAL A 154 9.27 10.26 -2.00
C VAL A 154 9.81 11.03 -3.19
N TRP A 155 8.93 11.64 -4.00
CA TRP A 155 9.33 12.42 -5.19
C TRP A 155 10.18 13.63 -4.81
N ASN A 156 9.75 14.39 -3.80
CA ASN A 156 10.49 15.51 -3.24
C ASN A 156 11.87 15.08 -2.74
N ARG A 157 11.97 13.89 -2.11
CA ARG A 157 13.27 13.37 -1.65
C ARG A 157 14.16 12.97 -2.82
N SER A 158 13.62 12.34 -3.86
CA SER A 158 14.33 12.05 -5.11
C SER A 158 14.88 13.31 -5.75
N GLU A 159 14.07 14.37 -5.88
CA GLU A 159 14.48 15.66 -6.41
C GLU A 159 15.58 16.31 -5.55
N GLN A 160 15.43 16.30 -4.22
CA GLN A 160 16.45 16.83 -3.31
C GLN A 160 17.82 16.16 -3.49
N ILE A 161 17.89 14.83 -3.61
CA ILE A 161 19.17 14.15 -3.80
C ILE A 161 19.70 14.33 -5.24
N ALA A 162 18.81 14.48 -6.23
CA ALA A 162 19.18 14.85 -7.60
C ALA A 162 19.93 16.19 -7.65
N THR A 163 19.47 17.22 -6.92
CA THR A 163 20.17 18.53 -6.86
C THR A 163 21.60 18.44 -6.30
N LYS A 164 21.93 17.34 -5.62
CA LYS A 164 23.27 17.04 -5.08
C LYS A 164 24.06 16.06 -5.96
N ASN A 165 23.60 15.81 -7.19
CA ASN A 165 24.18 14.88 -8.17
C ASN A 165 24.21 13.42 -7.70
N TYR A 166 23.18 12.99 -6.96
CA TYR A 166 22.93 11.56 -6.72
C TYR A 166 21.90 11.04 -7.73
N SER A 167 22.15 9.84 -8.25
CA SER A 167 21.16 9.02 -8.94
C SER A 167 20.19 8.36 -7.95
N VAL A 168 19.12 7.77 -8.47
CA VAL A 168 18.08 7.15 -7.65
C VAL A 168 17.94 5.67 -7.98
N VAL A 169 17.95 4.84 -6.94
CA VAL A 169 17.45 3.46 -7.01
C VAL A 169 16.08 3.44 -6.35
N VAL A 170 15.03 3.07 -7.09
CA VAL A 170 13.67 2.90 -6.57
C VAL A 170 13.47 1.44 -6.18
N HIS A 171 13.25 1.16 -4.91
CA HIS A 171 12.76 -0.14 -4.45
C HIS A 171 11.24 -0.20 -4.58
N GLY A 172 10.73 -1.00 -5.52
CA GLY A 172 9.30 -1.13 -5.74
C GLY A 172 8.95 -2.09 -6.86
N LYS A 173 7.69 -2.52 -6.90
CA LYS A 173 7.18 -3.43 -7.93
C LYS A 173 7.14 -2.69 -9.28
N PRO A 174 7.88 -3.11 -10.34
CA PRO A 174 8.02 -2.33 -11.57
C PRO A 174 6.72 -2.01 -12.30
N ALA A 175 5.76 -2.95 -12.25
CA ALA A 175 4.46 -2.79 -12.89
C ALA A 175 3.47 -1.95 -12.06
N HIS A 176 3.78 -1.65 -10.79
CA HIS A 176 2.86 -0.93 -9.92
C HIS A 176 2.80 0.56 -10.28
N GLU A 177 1.61 1.14 -10.23
CA GLU A 177 1.32 2.51 -10.67
C GLU A 177 2.17 3.54 -9.91
N GLU A 178 2.24 3.42 -8.58
CA GLU A 178 3.07 4.28 -7.75
C GLU A 178 4.57 4.19 -8.09
N THR A 179 5.07 3.00 -8.44
CA THR A 179 6.48 2.81 -8.84
C THR A 179 6.73 3.48 -10.18
N ARG A 180 5.80 3.36 -11.14
CA ARG A 180 5.88 4.03 -12.43
C ARG A 180 5.85 5.55 -12.28
N ALA A 181 4.97 6.08 -11.43
CA ALA A 181 4.90 7.51 -11.13
C ALA A 181 6.21 7.98 -10.47
N THR A 182 6.66 7.32 -9.41
CA THR A 182 7.91 7.63 -8.70
C THR A 182 9.12 7.59 -9.62
N PHE A 183 9.22 6.55 -10.45
CA PHE A 183 10.26 6.45 -11.46
C PHE A 183 10.19 7.61 -12.46
N SER A 184 9.00 7.96 -12.96
CA SER A 184 8.83 9.07 -13.91
C SER A 184 9.28 10.40 -13.31
N HIS A 185 8.92 10.70 -12.06
CA HIS A 185 9.30 11.94 -11.38
C HIS A 185 10.80 11.98 -11.05
N ALA A 186 11.40 10.87 -10.62
CA ALA A 186 12.83 10.79 -10.36
C ALA A 186 13.68 10.85 -11.64
N ALA A 187 13.30 10.10 -12.67
CA ALA A 187 14.01 10.00 -13.95
C ALA A 187 14.02 11.33 -14.73
N PHE A 188 13.05 12.22 -14.48
CA PHE A 188 13.05 13.56 -15.03
C PHE A 188 14.21 14.41 -14.50
N ASN A 189 14.66 14.15 -13.26
CA ASN A 189 15.65 14.96 -12.55
C ASN A 189 17.04 14.34 -12.53
N THR A 190 17.16 13.00 -12.50
CA THR A 190 18.44 12.29 -12.35
C THR A 190 18.37 10.86 -12.89
N PRO A 191 19.49 10.24 -13.29
CA PRO A 191 19.51 8.83 -13.67
C PRO A 191 18.86 7.96 -12.60
N THR A 192 17.91 7.12 -13.02
CA THR A 192 17.07 6.36 -12.11
C THR A 192 16.92 4.92 -12.58
N ILE A 193 16.89 3.96 -11.65
CA ILE A 193 16.61 2.54 -11.90
C ILE A 193 15.62 1.97 -10.87
N VAL A 194 14.82 0.98 -11.24
CA VAL A 194 13.91 0.25 -10.35
C VAL A 194 14.41 -1.16 -10.04
N VAL A 195 14.47 -1.54 -8.76
CA VAL A 195 14.67 -2.92 -8.27
C VAL A 195 13.42 -3.39 -7.50
N ASN A 196 13.03 -4.64 -7.66
CA ASN A 196 11.82 -5.21 -7.07
C ASN A 196 12.07 -5.76 -5.66
N ASP A 197 13.23 -6.40 -5.47
CA ASP A 197 13.56 -7.15 -4.26
C ASP A 197 15.09 -7.23 -4.04
N MET A 198 15.48 -7.96 -2.99
CA MET A 198 16.89 -8.17 -2.64
C MET A 198 17.65 -8.97 -3.70
N GLN A 199 17.02 -9.92 -4.39
CA GLN A 199 17.70 -10.75 -5.40
C GLN A 199 18.15 -9.89 -6.58
N GLU A 200 17.25 -9.05 -7.09
CA GLU A 200 17.58 -8.08 -8.13
C GLU A 200 18.59 -7.03 -7.64
N THR A 201 18.51 -6.61 -6.38
CA THR A 201 19.47 -5.69 -5.77
C THR A 201 20.88 -6.28 -5.72
N ILE A 202 21.01 -7.56 -5.35
CA ILE A 202 22.28 -8.29 -5.38
C ILE A 202 22.81 -8.31 -6.82
N SER A 203 21.99 -8.66 -7.80
CA SER A 203 22.39 -8.65 -9.21
C SER A 203 22.84 -7.26 -9.69
N LEU A 204 22.12 -6.20 -9.32
CA LEU A 204 22.50 -4.82 -9.61
C LEU A 204 23.89 -4.49 -9.04
N SER A 205 24.19 -4.94 -7.82
CA SER A 205 25.47 -4.72 -7.16
C SER A 205 26.66 -5.34 -7.90
N GLU A 206 26.44 -6.46 -8.61
CA GLU A 206 27.47 -7.12 -9.42
C GLU A 206 27.84 -6.27 -10.64
N TYR A 207 26.89 -5.53 -11.22
CA TYR A 207 27.18 -4.54 -12.26
C TYR A 207 27.86 -3.29 -11.68
N ILE A 208 27.39 -2.79 -10.53
CA ILE A 208 28.00 -1.65 -9.84
C ILE A 208 29.48 -1.95 -9.53
N THR A 209 29.80 -3.15 -9.09
CA THR A 209 31.17 -3.56 -8.73
C THR A 209 32.02 -4.03 -9.91
N GLY A 210 31.44 -4.16 -11.10
CA GLY A 210 32.13 -4.64 -12.30
C GLY A 210 32.36 -6.16 -12.34
N GLN A 211 31.70 -6.92 -11.46
CA GLN A 211 31.73 -8.39 -11.48
C GLN A 211 30.97 -8.95 -12.68
N LYS A 212 29.85 -8.31 -13.07
CA LYS A 212 29.14 -8.60 -14.31
C LYS A 212 29.51 -7.62 -15.43
N PRO A 213 29.61 -8.07 -16.70
CA PRO A 213 29.86 -7.17 -17.83
C PRO A 213 28.72 -6.16 -18.01
N ALA A 214 29.06 -4.88 -18.19
CA ALA A 214 28.08 -3.79 -18.30
C ALA A 214 27.02 -3.99 -19.41
N ALA A 215 27.35 -4.71 -20.48
CA ALA A 215 26.39 -4.99 -21.56
C ALA A 215 25.19 -5.84 -21.08
N GLY A 216 25.39 -6.75 -20.11
CA GLY A 216 24.32 -7.61 -19.60
C GLY A 216 23.23 -6.85 -18.83
N PHE A 217 23.60 -5.71 -18.23
CA PHE A 217 22.70 -4.86 -17.45
C PHE A 217 21.46 -4.43 -18.26
N TYR A 218 21.67 -4.01 -19.51
CA TYR A 218 20.60 -3.46 -20.34
C TYR A 218 19.59 -4.50 -20.81
N THR A 219 19.97 -5.78 -20.79
CA THR A 219 19.06 -6.90 -21.01
C THR A 219 18.31 -7.25 -19.73
N GLU A 220 19.03 -7.34 -18.60
CA GLU A 220 18.46 -7.79 -17.33
C GLU A 220 17.48 -6.77 -16.71
N PHE A 221 17.79 -5.47 -16.82
CA PHE A 221 16.95 -4.38 -16.30
C PHE A 221 16.19 -3.64 -17.41
N ALA A 222 15.96 -4.29 -18.56
CA ALA A 222 15.28 -3.68 -19.70
C ALA A 222 13.95 -3.01 -19.29
N GLY A 223 13.76 -1.75 -19.67
CA GLY A 223 12.56 -0.97 -19.36
C GLY A 223 12.44 -0.49 -17.91
N ARG A 224 13.51 -0.63 -17.11
CA ARG A 224 13.52 -0.29 -15.67
C ARG A 224 14.58 0.73 -15.28
N PHE A 225 15.19 1.38 -16.25
CA PHE A 225 16.16 2.46 -16.07
C PHE A 225 15.80 3.65 -16.96
N SER A 226 16.20 4.85 -16.56
CA SER A 226 15.92 6.10 -17.29
C SER A 226 16.61 6.15 -18.65
N GLU A 227 16.09 6.96 -19.57
CA GLU A 227 16.75 7.18 -20.86
C GLU A 227 18.20 7.68 -20.66
N GLY A 228 19.14 7.17 -21.47
CA GLY A 228 20.55 7.54 -21.38
C GLY A 228 21.33 6.97 -20.19
N PHE A 229 20.70 6.15 -19.33
CA PHE A 229 21.33 5.59 -18.14
C PHE A 229 22.61 4.81 -18.47
N ASN A 230 23.70 5.10 -17.77
CA ASN A 230 24.99 4.46 -17.91
C ASN A 230 25.39 3.76 -16.60
N ILE A 231 25.26 2.44 -16.57
CA ILE A 231 25.55 1.63 -15.37
C ILE A 231 26.98 1.77 -14.83
N THR A 232 27.96 2.17 -15.66
CA THR A 232 29.35 2.36 -15.23
C THR A 232 29.62 3.73 -14.58
N LYS A 233 28.68 4.69 -14.75
CA LYS A 233 28.82 6.07 -14.28
C LYS A 233 27.75 6.47 -13.27
N ASP A 234 26.49 6.12 -13.53
CA ASP A 234 25.36 6.76 -12.87
C ASP A 234 25.13 6.21 -11.46
N LEU A 235 25.49 4.96 -11.18
CA LEU A 235 25.46 4.40 -9.83
C LEU A 235 26.79 4.54 -9.08
N GLN A 236 27.57 5.57 -9.39
CA GLN A 236 28.70 5.97 -8.55
C GLN A 236 28.21 6.68 -7.30
N ARG A 237 27.29 7.63 -7.43
CA ARG A 237 26.66 8.35 -6.32
C ARG A 237 25.15 8.19 -6.41
N PHE A 238 24.52 7.55 -5.43
CA PHE A 238 23.07 7.30 -5.50
C PHE A 238 22.40 7.23 -4.13
N GLY A 239 21.08 7.28 -4.08
CA GLY A 239 20.26 7.00 -2.90
C GLY A 239 19.16 5.99 -3.22
N VAL A 240 18.53 5.42 -2.19
CA VAL A 240 17.45 4.44 -2.34
C VAL A 240 16.13 5.03 -1.88
N VAL A 241 15.21 5.27 -2.81
CA VAL A 241 13.82 5.61 -2.46
C VAL A 241 12.94 4.39 -2.67
N ASN A 242 11.66 4.45 -2.27
CA ASN A 242 10.80 3.28 -2.30
C ASN A 242 9.38 3.60 -2.72
N GLN A 243 8.70 2.60 -3.30
CA GLN A 243 7.26 2.51 -3.27
C GLN A 243 6.81 2.43 -1.79
N THR A 244 5.90 3.30 -1.39
CA THR A 244 5.49 3.56 0.00
C THR A 244 4.92 2.33 0.70
N THR A 245 4.36 1.39 -0.06
CA THR A 245 3.73 0.17 0.45
C THR A 245 4.64 -1.05 0.50
N MET A 246 5.93 -0.96 0.16
CA MET A 246 6.86 -2.10 0.28
C MET A 246 7.08 -2.52 1.75
N LEU A 247 7.58 -3.74 1.97
CA LEU A 247 8.07 -4.13 3.30
C LEU A 247 9.15 -3.16 3.78
N ALA A 248 8.94 -2.59 4.97
CA ALA A 248 9.86 -1.61 5.53
C ALA A 248 11.21 -2.26 5.86
N SER A 249 11.19 -3.50 6.34
CA SER A 249 12.39 -4.32 6.56
C SER A 249 13.21 -4.51 5.30
N ASP A 250 12.53 -4.79 4.18
CA ASP A 250 13.19 -5.14 2.92
C ASP A 250 13.81 -3.90 2.28
N THR A 251 13.10 -2.77 2.31
CA THR A 251 13.64 -1.48 1.87
C THR A 251 14.88 -1.10 2.67
N GLN A 252 14.82 -1.24 3.99
CA GLN A 252 15.96 -0.96 4.86
C GLN A 252 17.13 -1.90 4.55
N ALA A 253 16.87 -3.20 4.39
CA ALA A 253 17.89 -4.19 4.05
C ALA A 253 18.55 -3.92 2.69
N ILE A 254 17.77 -3.57 1.66
CA ILE A 254 18.26 -3.18 0.33
C ILE A 254 19.14 -1.94 0.40
N SER A 255 18.68 -0.91 1.12
CA SER A 255 19.46 0.31 1.32
C SER A 255 20.77 0.04 2.05
N ASP A 256 20.74 -0.75 3.14
CA ASP A 256 21.93 -1.07 3.91
C ASP A 256 22.89 -1.95 3.10
N PHE A 257 22.39 -2.91 2.34
CA PHE A 257 23.19 -3.75 1.45
C PHE A 257 23.93 -2.90 0.40
N LEU A 258 23.21 -2.04 -0.34
CA LEU A 258 23.82 -1.18 -1.35
C LEU A 258 24.82 -0.20 -0.73
N LYS A 259 24.51 0.35 0.45
CA LYS A 259 25.44 1.18 1.22
C LYS A 259 26.74 0.41 1.50
N GLN A 260 26.65 -0.83 2.00
CA GLN A 260 27.83 -1.66 2.27
C GLN A 260 28.63 -2.01 0.99
N VAL A 261 27.94 -2.27 -0.13
CA VAL A 261 28.59 -2.50 -1.44
C VAL A 261 29.45 -1.29 -1.83
N VAL A 262 28.89 -0.09 -1.75
CA VAL A 262 29.59 1.16 -2.09
C VAL A 262 30.73 1.43 -1.11
N MET A 263 30.50 1.24 0.19
CA MET A 263 31.56 1.37 1.21
C MET A 263 32.74 0.46 0.92
N LYS A 264 32.48 -0.82 0.61
CA LYS A 264 33.53 -1.79 0.28
C LYS A 264 34.26 -1.42 -1.03
N LYS A 265 33.52 -1.01 -2.06
CA LYS A 265 34.08 -0.66 -3.37
C LYS A 265 35.04 0.54 -3.29
N TYR A 266 34.68 1.56 -2.50
CA TYR A 266 35.44 2.81 -2.43
C TYR A 266 36.26 2.98 -1.14
N GLY A 267 36.28 1.97 -0.25
CA GLY A 267 37.03 2.02 1.02
C GLY A 267 36.50 3.08 2.00
N LEU A 268 35.19 3.27 2.08
CA LEU A 268 34.54 4.32 2.86
C LEU A 268 34.28 3.89 4.30
N THR A 269 34.16 4.88 5.20
CA THR A 269 33.70 4.70 6.58
C THR A 269 32.30 5.29 6.72
N GLU A 270 31.65 5.05 7.86
CA GLU A 270 30.35 5.69 8.18
C GLU A 270 30.40 7.22 8.09
N ALA A 271 31.56 7.84 8.35
CA ALA A 271 31.73 9.29 8.28
C ALA A 271 31.88 9.81 6.83
N THR A 272 32.24 8.96 5.87
CA THR A 272 32.52 9.38 4.48
C THR A 272 31.55 8.79 3.46
N VAL A 273 30.73 7.82 3.87
CA VAL A 273 29.79 7.11 2.99
C VAL A 273 28.79 8.03 2.30
N GLU A 274 28.39 9.13 2.95
CA GLU A 274 27.46 10.10 2.36
C GLU A 274 27.98 10.69 1.06
N THR A 275 29.30 10.71 0.82
CA THR A 275 29.88 11.15 -0.46
C THR A 275 29.35 10.35 -1.66
N TYR A 276 29.04 9.07 -1.46
CA TYR A 276 28.61 8.14 -2.52
C TYR A 276 27.21 7.57 -2.30
N PHE A 277 26.67 7.60 -1.09
CA PHE A 277 25.37 7.04 -0.78
C PHE A 277 24.51 8.04 0.00
N ALA A 278 23.43 8.54 -0.59
CA ALA A 278 22.52 9.46 0.08
C ALA A 278 21.62 8.71 1.08
N ASP A 279 21.49 9.23 2.30
CA ASP A 279 20.51 8.73 3.26
C ASP A 279 19.10 9.21 2.89
N THR A 280 18.19 8.28 2.66
CA THR A 280 16.81 8.51 2.24
C THR A 280 15.82 7.72 3.11
N LYS A 281 16.21 7.30 4.32
CA LYS A 281 15.39 6.45 5.20
C LYS A 281 14.02 7.05 5.56
N ASP A 282 13.85 8.36 5.41
CA ASP A 282 12.62 9.06 5.74
C ASP A 282 11.52 8.95 4.66
N THR A 283 11.75 8.23 3.56
CA THR A 283 10.74 7.98 2.49
C THR A 283 9.76 6.86 2.80
N LEU A 284 9.98 6.09 3.88
CA LEU A 284 9.03 5.07 4.31
C LEU A 284 7.72 5.72 4.81
N CYS A 285 6.59 5.23 4.30
CA CYS A 285 5.28 5.70 4.74
C CYS A 285 4.94 5.17 6.13
N TYR A 286 4.47 6.06 7.00
CA TYR A 286 4.12 5.71 8.38
C TYR A 286 3.03 4.62 8.42
N ALA A 287 2.02 4.67 7.55
CA ALA A 287 0.89 3.74 7.60
C ALA A 287 1.34 2.30 7.31
N THR A 288 2.26 2.13 6.38
CA THR A 288 2.85 0.83 6.06
C THR A 288 3.71 0.31 7.21
N ASN A 289 4.55 1.18 7.80
CA ASN A 289 5.34 0.82 8.97
C ASN A 289 4.44 0.42 10.16
N ASP A 290 3.50 1.29 10.53
CA ASP A 290 2.53 1.09 11.62
C ASP A 290 1.74 -0.22 11.46
N ASN A 291 1.23 -0.50 10.25
CA ASN A 291 0.46 -1.72 9.98
C ASN A 291 1.34 -2.97 10.10
N GLN A 292 2.56 -2.95 9.56
CA GLN A 292 3.49 -4.08 9.68
C GLN A 292 3.89 -4.30 11.14
N THR A 293 4.23 -3.24 11.89
CA THR A 293 4.55 -3.32 13.32
C THR A 293 3.37 -3.82 14.14
N ALA A 294 2.15 -3.37 13.83
CA ALA A 294 0.93 -3.87 14.47
C ALA A 294 0.70 -5.35 14.18
N VAL A 295 0.99 -5.84 12.97
CA VAL A 295 0.91 -7.26 12.64
C VAL A 295 2.00 -8.07 13.35
N TYR A 296 3.23 -7.58 13.46
CA TYR A 296 4.27 -8.26 14.26
C TYR A 296 3.87 -8.37 15.74
N GLY A 297 3.25 -7.33 16.30
CA GLY A 297 2.68 -7.34 17.66
C GLY A 297 1.51 -8.31 17.79
N LEU A 298 0.58 -8.30 16.81
CA LEU A 298 -0.55 -9.22 16.72
C LEU A 298 -0.07 -10.68 16.69
N LEU A 299 0.96 -10.97 15.90
CA LEU A 299 1.55 -12.31 15.76
C LEU A 299 2.21 -12.81 17.05
N GLN A 300 2.50 -11.97 18.06
CA GLN A 300 2.94 -12.45 19.38
C GLN A 300 1.82 -13.15 20.15
N THR A 301 0.57 -13.01 19.71
CA THR A 301 -0.60 -13.63 20.35
C THR A 301 -0.83 -15.06 19.83
N PRO A 302 -0.94 -16.07 20.71
CA PRO A 302 -1.33 -17.41 20.28
C PRO A 302 -2.75 -17.44 19.70
N ALA A 303 -2.87 -17.89 18.45
CA ALA A 303 -4.13 -18.01 17.73
C ALA A 303 -4.13 -19.24 16.81
N HIS A 304 -5.29 -19.56 16.24
CA HIS A 304 -5.44 -20.73 15.37
C HIS A 304 -5.30 -20.39 13.88
N LEU A 305 -5.73 -19.19 13.48
CA LEU A 305 -5.63 -18.69 12.11
C LEU A 305 -5.54 -17.16 12.10
N ALA A 306 -5.14 -16.61 10.96
CA ALA A 306 -5.22 -15.19 10.66
C ALA A 306 -6.20 -14.94 9.51
N ILE A 307 -6.93 -13.84 9.57
CA ILE A 307 -7.74 -13.31 8.47
C ILE A 307 -7.22 -11.91 8.17
N VAL A 308 -6.92 -11.66 6.89
CA VAL A 308 -6.46 -10.37 6.39
C VAL A 308 -7.48 -9.85 5.39
N VAL A 309 -8.03 -8.67 5.64
CA VAL A 309 -9.10 -8.08 4.82
C VAL A 309 -8.56 -6.97 3.91
N GLY A 310 -8.89 -7.02 2.61
CA GLY A 310 -8.63 -5.93 1.67
C GLY A 310 -8.65 -6.35 0.20
N GLY A 311 -8.36 -5.40 -0.71
CA GLY A 311 -8.29 -5.68 -2.15
C GLY A 311 -7.08 -6.53 -2.53
N TYR A 312 -7.26 -7.51 -3.43
CA TYR A 312 -6.22 -8.47 -3.84
C TYR A 312 -5.03 -7.85 -4.59
N ASN A 313 -5.22 -6.66 -5.18
CA ASN A 313 -4.16 -5.88 -5.82
C ASN A 313 -3.48 -4.87 -4.87
N SER A 314 -3.88 -4.77 -3.60
CA SER A 314 -3.26 -3.87 -2.62
C SER A 314 -1.92 -4.42 -2.14
N SER A 315 -0.81 -3.79 -2.53
CA SER A 315 0.53 -4.20 -2.08
C SER A 315 0.66 -4.17 -0.55
N ASN A 316 0.12 -3.15 0.12
CA ASN A 316 0.13 -3.11 1.59
C ASN A 316 -0.59 -4.32 2.19
N THR A 317 -1.76 -4.69 1.65
CA THR A 317 -2.52 -5.85 2.16
C THR A 317 -1.77 -7.16 1.92
N SER A 318 -1.20 -7.35 0.72
CA SER A 318 -0.40 -8.52 0.38
C SER A 318 0.76 -8.73 1.35
N HIS A 319 1.48 -7.68 1.74
CA HIS A 319 2.55 -7.81 2.72
C HIS A 319 2.06 -8.20 4.11
N LEU A 320 0.87 -7.75 4.54
CA LEU A 320 0.30 -8.24 5.81
C LEU A 320 -0.06 -9.73 5.74
N VAL A 321 -0.47 -10.23 4.57
CA VAL A 321 -0.70 -11.68 4.33
C VAL A 321 0.61 -12.44 4.45
N GLU A 322 1.67 -12.01 3.74
CA GLU A 322 3.00 -12.63 3.79
C GLU A 322 3.50 -12.74 5.24
N LEU A 323 3.38 -11.66 6.03
CA LEU A 323 3.77 -11.66 7.45
C LEU A 323 3.02 -12.71 8.28
N CYS A 324 1.71 -12.87 8.04
CA CYS A 324 0.88 -13.83 8.76
C CYS A 324 1.14 -15.27 8.32
N GLU A 325 1.35 -15.52 7.03
CA GLU A 325 1.60 -16.85 6.45
C GLU A 325 2.87 -17.51 7.01
N HIS A 326 3.85 -16.72 7.44
CA HIS A 326 5.05 -17.23 8.11
C HIS A 326 4.77 -17.94 9.46
N LYS A 327 3.61 -17.69 10.09
CA LYS A 327 3.32 -18.20 11.44
C LYS A 327 2.01 -18.99 11.54
N LEU A 328 0.99 -18.65 10.76
CA LEU A 328 -0.35 -19.21 10.90
C LEU A 328 -0.99 -19.49 9.53
N PRO A 329 -1.94 -20.45 9.46
CA PRO A 329 -2.89 -20.50 8.36
C PRO A 329 -3.55 -19.14 8.21
N THR A 330 -3.45 -18.56 7.00
CA THR A 330 -3.87 -17.19 6.74
C THR A 330 -4.87 -17.18 5.58
N TYR A 331 -5.98 -16.48 5.78
CA TYR A 331 -7.02 -16.33 4.77
C TYR A 331 -7.11 -14.87 4.34
N PHE A 332 -6.76 -14.60 3.08
CA PHE A 332 -6.87 -13.29 2.47
C PHE A 332 -8.24 -13.14 1.79
N ILE A 333 -9.08 -12.28 2.35
CA ILE A 333 -10.45 -12.06 1.88
C ILE A 333 -10.69 -10.59 1.53
N SER A 334 -11.64 -10.34 0.63
CA SER A 334 -12.05 -8.99 0.25
C SER A 334 -13.20 -8.45 1.10
N SER A 335 -14.07 -9.31 1.62
CA SER A 335 -15.23 -8.95 2.43
C SER A 335 -15.72 -10.14 3.27
N GLU A 336 -16.76 -9.92 4.08
CA GLU A 336 -17.46 -10.96 4.82
C GLU A 336 -18.17 -12.00 3.93
N GLU A 337 -18.48 -11.67 2.68
CA GLU A 337 -19.12 -12.57 1.72
C GLU A 337 -18.22 -13.77 1.37
N ASN A 338 -16.91 -13.60 1.54
CA ASN A 338 -15.94 -14.66 1.38
C ASN A 338 -16.05 -15.75 2.45
N ILE A 339 -16.70 -15.49 3.58
CA ILE A 339 -16.96 -16.49 4.62
C ILE A 339 -18.30 -17.15 4.30
N LEU A 340 -18.26 -18.26 3.56
CA LEU A 340 -19.44 -18.90 2.99
C LEU A 340 -20.30 -19.59 4.06
N SER A 341 -19.67 -20.25 5.01
CA SER A 341 -20.34 -20.98 6.10
C SER A 341 -19.43 -21.13 7.32
N SER A 342 -19.88 -21.81 8.38
CA SER A 342 -19.03 -22.16 9.53
C SER A 342 -17.92 -23.16 9.18
N THR A 343 -17.97 -23.76 7.99
CA THR A 343 -16.99 -24.76 7.54
C THR A 343 -16.22 -24.33 6.31
N GLU A 344 -16.68 -23.35 5.53
CA GLU A 344 -16.07 -22.99 4.24
C GLU A 344 -15.75 -21.50 4.15
N ILE A 345 -14.55 -21.21 3.64
CA ILE A 345 -14.09 -19.86 3.33
C ILE A 345 -13.52 -19.82 1.91
N MET A 346 -13.93 -18.84 1.13
CA MET A 346 -13.32 -18.50 -0.15
C MET A 346 -12.24 -17.46 0.09
N HIS A 347 -11.01 -17.70 -0.32
CA HIS A 347 -9.89 -16.78 -0.08
C HIS A 347 -8.95 -16.73 -1.27
N TYR A 348 -8.16 -15.68 -1.34
CA TYR A 348 -7.20 -15.46 -2.42
C TYR A 348 -5.81 -15.93 -2.00
N ASN A 349 -5.20 -16.80 -2.80
CA ASN A 349 -3.81 -17.19 -2.61
C ASN A 349 -2.88 -16.19 -3.29
N LEU A 350 -2.03 -15.52 -2.50
CA LEU A 350 -1.13 -14.48 -3.01
C LEU A 350 -0.10 -15.02 -4.01
N HIS A 351 0.36 -16.26 -3.83
CA HIS A 351 1.44 -16.86 -4.60
C HIS A 351 0.96 -17.34 -5.97
N THR A 352 -0.20 -18.02 -6.02
CA THR A 352 -0.78 -18.50 -7.28
C THR A 352 -1.67 -17.47 -7.97
N LYS A 353 -2.05 -16.40 -7.26
CA LYS A 353 -2.95 -15.35 -7.73
C LYS A 353 -4.34 -15.86 -8.11
N GLN A 354 -4.85 -16.84 -7.37
CA GLN A 354 -6.13 -17.49 -7.61
C GLN A 354 -6.98 -17.55 -6.34
N GLN A 355 -8.30 -17.59 -6.50
CA GLN A 355 -9.22 -17.83 -5.39
C GLN A 355 -9.43 -19.33 -5.18
N PHE A 356 -9.48 -19.73 -3.90
CA PHE A 356 -9.74 -21.10 -3.46
C PHE A 356 -10.83 -21.11 -2.42
N THR A 357 -11.63 -22.17 -2.42
CA THR A 357 -12.50 -22.49 -1.29
C THR A 357 -11.81 -23.52 -0.41
N THR A 358 -11.65 -23.22 0.87
CA THR A 358 -11.09 -24.13 1.87
C THR A 358 -12.18 -24.56 2.84
N ALA A 359 -12.40 -25.87 2.92
CA ALA A 359 -13.25 -26.49 3.92
C ALA A 359 -12.49 -26.72 5.24
N GLY A 360 -13.20 -26.72 6.36
CA GLY A 360 -12.64 -26.91 7.70
C GLY A 360 -11.77 -25.75 8.19
N PHE A 361 -11.99 -24.53 7.71
CA PHE A 361 -11.11 -23.40 8.04
C PHE A 361 -11.18 -22.97 9.51
N LEU A 362 -12.35 -23.12 10.15
CA LEU A 362 -12.51 -22.91 11.58
C LEU A 362 -12.15 -24.20 12.36
N PRO A 363 -11.30 -24.11 13.39
CA PRO A 363 -10.95 -25.27 14.21
C PRO A 363 -12.09 -25.63 15.16
N SER A 364 -12.22 -26.92 15.50
CA SER A 364 -13.18 -27.41 16.50
C SER A 364 -12.82 -27.08 17.96
N LYS A 365 -11.92 -26.11 18.20
CA LYS A 365 -11.45 -25.71 19.53
C LYS A 365 -12.32 -24.57 20.09
N GLN A 366 -12.49 -24.52 21.40
CA GLN A 366 -13.15 -23.40 22.08
C GLN A 366 -12.28 -22.85 23.22
N PRO A 367 -12.05 -21.52 23.28
CA PRO A 367 -12.48 -20.52 22.30
C PRO A 367 -11.71 -20.63 20.97
N VAL A 368 -12.37 -20.34 19.86
CA VAL A 368 -11.71 -20.14 18.57
C VAL A 368 -10.97 -18.81 18.62
N LYS A 369 -9.65 -18.83 18.46
CA LYS A 369 -8.79 -17.63 18.47
C LYS A 369 -8.38 -17.24 17.05
N ILE A 370 -8.75 -16.04 16.62
CA ILE A 370 -8.48 -15.52 15.27
C ILE A 370 -7.68 -14.22 15.37
N LEU A 371 -6.60 -14.10 14.62
CA LEU A 371 -5.96 -12.81 14.37
C LEU A 371 -6.66 -12.12 13.21
N LEU A 372 -7.06 -10.86 13.38
CA LEU A 372 -7.73 -10.08 12.35
C LEU A 372 -6.97 -8.77 12.10
N THR A 373 -6.72 -8.47 10.83
CA THR A 373 -6.17 -7.19 10.39
C THR A 373 -6.72 -6.82 9.01
N SER A 374 -6.44 -5.61 8.56
CA SER A 374 -6.81 -5.16 7.22
C SER A 374 -5.81 -4.17 6.65
N GLY A 375 -5.76 -4.09 5.33
CA GLY A 375 -4.87 -3.17 4.64
C GLY A 375 -5.25 -1.69 4.77
N ALA A 376 -4.32 -0.80 4.42
CA ALA A 376 -4.49 0.64 4.45
C ALA A 376 -5.60 1.20 3.53
N SER A 377 -6.12 0.38 2.60
CA SER A 377 -7.23 0.70 1.71
C SER A 377 -8.55 0.03 2.11
N CYS A 378 -8.64 -0.59 3.29
CA CYS A 378 -9.86 -1.28 3.73
C CYS A 378 -10.77 -0.36 4.55
N PRO A 379 -12.05 -0.18 4.18
CA PRO A 379 -13.05 0.46 5.02
C PRO A 379 -13.19 -0.23 6.39
N ASP A 380 -13.51 0.53 7.43
CA ASP A 380 -13.78 -0.01 8.75
C ASP A 380 -15.07 -0.86 8.76
N ALA A 381 -16.06 -0.47 7.94
CA ALA A 381 -17.31 -1.21 7.78
C ALA A 381 -17.09 -2.66 7.31
N LEU A 382 -16.14 -2.90 6.39
CA LEU A 382 -15.80 -4.27 5.95
C LEU A 382 -15.18 -5.11 7.07
N VAL A 383 -14.33 -4.50 7.90
CA VAL A 383 -13.74 -5.19 9.05
C VAL A 383 -14.83 -5.58 10.05
N GLU A 384 -15.77 -4.68 10.34
CA GLU A 384 -16.94 -4.99 11.18
C GLU A 384 -17.84 -6.05 10.54
N GLY A 385 -18.06 -6.02 9.22
CA GLY A 385 -18.79 -7.05 8.48
C GLY A 385 -18.19 -8.44 8.69
N VAL A 386 -16.86 -8.56 8.57
CA VAL A 386 -16.14 -9.83 8.81
C VAL A 386 -16.29 -10.28 10.26
N ILE A 387 -16.14 -9.38 11.23
CA ILE A 387 -16.35 -9.70 12.66
C ILE A 387 -17.79 -10.20 12.87
N SER A 388 -18.78 -9.49 12.34
CA SER A 388 -20.20 -9.82 12.46
C SER A 388 -20.52 -11.19 11.89
N LYS A 389 -19.96 -11.50 10.72
CA LYS A 389 -20.13 -12.80 10.06
C LYS A 389 -19.53 -13.92 10.89
N LEU A 390 -18.32 -13.77 11.42
CA LEU A 390 -17.70 -14.76 12.31
C LEU A 390 -18.52 -14.98 13.59
N VAL A 391 -18.98 -13.91 14.23
CA VAL A 391 -19.84 -13.97 15.43
C VAL A 391 -21.11 -14.77 15.15
N SER A 392 -21.74 -14.54 13.99
CA SER A 392 -22.96 -15.26 13.58
C SER A 392 -22.74 -16.77 13.37
N LEU A 393 -21.51 -17.20 13.05
CA LEU A 393 -21.18 -18.58 12.70
C LEU A 393 -20.57 -19.38 13.86
N CYS A 394 -19.94 -18.73 14.83
CA CYS A 394 -19.17 -19.39 15.89
C CYS A 394 -19.93 -19.63 17.20
N SER A 395 -21.26 -19.56 17.23
CA SER A 395 -22.07 -19.69 18.46
C SER A 395 -21.53 -18.82 19.60
N ALA A 396 -21.25 -17.55 19.28
CA ALA A 396 -20.74 -16.56 20.21
C ALA A 396 -21.70 -16.35 21.41
N THR A 397 -21.13 -16.17 22.60
CA THR A 397 -21.86 -15.95 23.85
C THR A 397 -22.38 -14.52 23.95
N TYR A 398 -21.62 -13.55 23.43
CA TYR A 398 -21.96 -12.13 23.42
C TYR A 398 -22.20 -11.66 21.99
N ASN A 399 -23.09 -10.68 21.83
CA ASN A 399 -23.32 -10.01 20.56
C ASN A 399 -22.44 -8.75 20.40
N LEU A 400 -22.44 -8.17 19.20
CA LEU A 400 -21.64 -6.98 18.89
C LEU A 400 -21.98 -5.78 19.78
N GLN A 401 -23.26 -5.57 20.11
CA GLN A 401 -23.70 -4.44 20.92
C GLN A 401 -23.14 -4.54 22.34
N GLN A 402 -23.25 -5.73 22.96
CA GLN A 402 -22.69 -5.99 24.29
C GLN A 402 -21.18 -5.80 24.34
N LEU A 403 -20.48 -6.17 23.27
CA LEU A 403 -19.04 -5.94 23.20
C LEU A 403 -18.72 -4.46 23.02
N MET A 404 -19.46 -3.75 22.16
CA MET A 404 -19.23 -2.32 21.90
C MET A 404 -19.36 -1.49 23.19
N GLU A 405 -20.30 -1.82 24.08
CA GLU A 405 -20.45 -1.17 25.40
C GLU A 405 -19.20 -1.29 26.28
N GLN A 406 -18.37 -2.32 26.09
CA GLN A 406 -17.09 -2.46 26.82
C GLN A 406 -16.02 -1.49 26.32
N PHE A 407 -16.19 -0.89 25.13
CA PHE A 407 -15.25 0.03 24.51
C PHE A 407 -15.65 1.51 24.61
N VAL A 408 -16.85 1.81 25.13
CA VAL A 408 -17.36 3.18 25.33
C VAL A 408 -16.90 3.76 26.67
#